data_AF-A0A942DWQ3-F1
#
_entry.id   AF-A0A942DWQ3-F1
#
_cell.length_a   1.000
_cell.length_b   1.000
_cell.length_c   1.000
_cell.angle_alpha   90.00
_cell.angle_beta   90.00
_cell.angle_gamma   90.00
#
_symmetry.space_group_name_H-M   'P 1'
#
loop_
_entity.id
_entity.type
_entity.pdbx_description
1 polymer ?
#
loop_
_entity_poly.entity_id
_entity_poly.type
_entity_poly.pdbx_seq_one_letter_code
_entity_poly.pdbx_strand_id
1 'polypeptide(L)'
;MTRKEFDLHGFTAALAAVLGGKDQSNSDHSMTRLSVMTGAVEMSLRTGYGSTWNKVTICPYFPCQQGLNHYEQIKVDSITVTGDRDIAAVAKDVKRRILDGIEPKLEEARARVAARETLKSSVAERAADWQRRFPGLQVKISSDGTGADVYYNRAGRYLNGSMTRDGTLSLQRVSLDGPETSEALLALLTAAPR
;
A
#
# COMPACT_ATOMS: atom_id res chain seq x y z
N MET A 1 -13.03 -8.71 -44.53
CA MET A 1 -11.65 -8.53 -44.00
C MET A 1 -11.55 -9.27 -42.69
N THR A 2 -10.77 -10.35 -42.66
CA THR A 2 -10.46 -11.08 -41.42
C THR A 2 -9.59 -10.18 -40.54
N ARG A 3 -10.08 -9.88 -39.33
CA ARG A 3 -9.43 -8.98 -38.38
C ARG A 3 -8.16 -9.68 -37.89
N LYS A 4 -6.97 -9.15 -38.18
CA LYS A 4 -5.73 -9.66 -37.57
C LYS A 4 -5.76 -9.33 -36.08
N GLU A 5 -5.78 -10.37 -35.27
CA GLU A 5 -5.59 -10.27 -33.83
C GLU A 5 -4.17 -9.76 -33.54
N PHE A 6 -4.06 -8.81 -32.62
CA PHE A 6 -2.75 -8.30 -32.21
C PHE A 6 -2.08 -9.31 -31.29
N ASP A 7 -0.88 -9.75 -31.64
CA ASP A 7 -0.10 -10.68 -30.81
C ASP A 7 0.52 -9.97 -29.60
N LEU A 8 -0.28 -9.83 -28.54
CA LEU A 8 0.12 -9.18 -27.30
C LEU A 8 1.24 -9.94 -26.58
N HIS A 9 1.24 -11.27 -26.64
CA HIS A 9 2.27 -12.10 -26.02
C HIS A 9 3.61 -11.96 -26.73
N GLY A 10 3.63 -12.06 -28.06
CA GLY A 10 4.83 -11.83 -28.86
C GLY A 10 5.39 -10.42 -28.67
N PHE A 11 4.52 -9.40 -28.62
CA PHE A 11 4.93 -8.03 -28.32
C PHE A 11 5.55 -7.89 -26.92
N THR A 12 4.95 -8.53 -25.91
CA THR A 12 5.43 -8.49 -24.53
C THR A 12 6.78 -9.18 -24.38
N ALA A 13 6.94 -10.36 -24.96
CA ALA A 13 8.20 -11.10 -24.98
C ALA A 13 9.32 -10.32 -25.68
N ALA A 14 9.02 -9.69 -26.83
CA ALA A 14 9.96 -8.84 -27.55
C ALA A 14 10.37 -7.61 -26.72
N LEU A 15 9.41 -6.94 -26.08
CA LEU A 15 9.69 -5.80 -25.20
C LEU A 15 10.54 -6.22 -23.99
N ALA A 16 10.23 -7.39 -23.40
CA ALA A 16 11.00 -7.97 -22.29
C ALA A 16 12.46 -8.17 -22.68
N ALA A 17 12.71 -8.79 -23.84
CA ALA A 17 14.04 -9.06 -24.33
C ALA A 17 14.87 -7.77 -24.51
N VAL A 18 14.26 -6.71 -25.04
CA VAL A 18 14.95 -5.43 -25.25
C VAL A 18 15.21 -4.68 -23.94
N LEU A 19 14.27 -4.75 -22.99
CA LEU A 19 14.40 -4.08 -21.69
C LEU A 19 15.24 -4.87 -20.66
N GLY A 20 15.68 -6.09 -21.00
CA GLY A 20 16.34 -6.99 -20.04
C GLY A 20 15.41 -7.47 -18.92
N GLY A 21 14.11 -7.56 -19.22
CA GLY A 21 13.06 -8.01 -18.31
C GLY A 21 12.71 -9.49 -18.42
N LYS A 22 11.67 -9.88 -17.69
CA LYS A 22 11.03 -11.21 -17.74
C LYS A 22 9.56 -11.05 -18.07
N ASP A 23 9.10 -11.76 -19.09
CA ASP A 23 7.68 -11.95 -19.33
C ASP A 23 7.09 -12.81 -18.19
N GLN A 24 6.03 -12.33 -17.56
CA GLN A 24 5.28 -12.99 -16.49
C GLN A 24 3.85 -13.33 -16.90
N SER A 25 3.57 -13.31 -18.20
CA SER A 25 2.24 -13.57 -18.73
C SER A 25 1.89 -15.04 -18.58
N ASN A 26 0.72 -15.32 -18.02
CA ASN A 26 0.11 -16.64 -18.11
C ASN A 26 -0.62 -16.75 -19.47
N SER A 27 -0.80 -17.98 -19.97
CA SER A 27 -1.39 -18.27 -21.29
C SER A 27 -2.88 -17.94 -21.42
N ASP A 28 -3.49 -17.29 -20.43
CA ASP A 28 -4.91 -17.00 -20.38
C ASP A 28 -5.11 -15.49 -20.17
N HIS A 29 -5.84 -14.84 -21.08
CA HIS A 29 -6.39 -13.45 -21.03
C HIS A 29 -5.80 -12.36 -21.95
N SER A 30 -6.61 -11.33 -22.19
CA SER A 30 -6.38 -10.08 -22.95
C SER A 30 -5.41 -9.08 -22.26
N MET A 31 -4.54 -9.58 -21.38
CA MET A 31 -3.63 -8.79 -20.57
C MET A 31 -2.37 -9.61 -20.27
N THR A 32 -1.22 -9.03 -20.54
CA THR A 32 0.09 -9.62 -20.28
C THR A 32 0.80 -8.85 -19.18
N ARG A 33 1.81 -9.47 -18.56
CA ARG A 33 2.63 -8.86 -17.51
C ARG A 33 4.10 -8.95 -17.87
N LEU A 34 4.80 -7.84 -17.70
CA LEU A 34 6.23 -7.72 -17.88
C LEU A 34 6.86 -7.27 -16.56
N SER A 35 7.95 -7.89 -16.18
CA SER A 35 8.75 -7.49 -15.02
C SER A 35 10.13 -7.03 -15.47
N VAL A 36 10.60 -5.88 -14.99
CA VAL A 36 11.93 -5.34 -15.28
C VAL A 36 12.63 -4.91 -13.97
N MET A 37 13.93 -4.63 -14.04
CA MET A 37 14.73 -4.23 -12.86
C MET A 37 14.61 -5.23 -11.70
N THR A 38 14.83 -6.52 -11.99
CA THR A 38 14.77 -7.59 -10.97
C THR A 38 13.43 -7.63 -10.21
N GLY A 39 12.33 -7.23 -10.87
CA GLY A 39 10.99 -7.19 -10.25
C GLY A 39 10.68 -5.95 -9.42
N ALA A 40 11.58 -4.96 -9.39
CA ALA A 40 11.29 -3.68 -8.74
C ALA A 40 10.22 -2.87 -9.50
N VAL A 41 10.12 -3.08 -10.82
CA VAL A 41 9.09 -2.50 -11.68
C VAL A 41 8.38 -3.62 -12.42
N GLU A 42 7.07 -3.68 -12.28
CA GLU A 42 6.19 -4.51 -13.09
C GLU A 42 5.39 -3.60 -14.02
N MET A 43 4.99 -4.12 -15.17
CA MET A 43 4.18 -3.43 -16.15
C MET A 43 3.09 -4.37 -16.63
N SER A 44 1.84 -3.94 -16.51
CA SER A 44 0.73 -4.60 -17.17
C SER A 44 0.59 -4.05 -18.58
N LEU A 45 0.49 -4.93 -19.57
CA LEU A 45 0.24 -4.58 -20.95
C LEU A 45 -1.16 -5.04 -21.33
N ARG A 46 -1.93 -4.14 -21.94
CA ARG A 46 -3.34 -4.37 -22.29
C ARG A 46 -3.60 -3.85 -23.70
N THR A 47 -4.23 -4.65 -24.53
CA THR A 47 -4.74 -4.18 -25.83
C THR A 47 -5.89 -3.20 -25.64
N GLY A 48 -6.02 -2.25 -26.56
CA GLY A 48 -7.20 -1.40 -26.67
C GLY A 48 -8.46 -2.22 -27.01
N TYR A 49 -9.61 -1.54 -27.04
CA TYR A 49 -10.92 -2.14 -27.28
C TYR A 49 -11.56 -1.49 -28.51
N GLY A 50 -12.41 -2.20 -29.23
CA GLY A 50 -13.13 -1.66 -30.38
C GLY A 50 -12.19 -1.14 -31.49
N SER A 51 -12.28 0.14 -31.81
CA SER A 51 -11.47 0.82 -32.85
C SER A 51 -9.99 0.97 -32.48
N THR A 52 -9.57 0.61 -31.27
CA THR A 52 -8.19 0.77 -30.77
C THR A 52 -7.46 -0.55 -30.54
N TRP A 53 -7.94 -1.66 -31.12
CA TRP A 53 -7.33 -2.99 -30.98
C TRP A 53 -5.85 -3.07 -31.39
N ASN A 54 -5.38 -2.18 -32.25
CA ASN A 54 -3.97 -2.08 -32.61
C ASN A 54 -3.13 -1.26 -31.63
N LYS A 55 -3.68 -0.80 -30.51
CA LYS A 55 -2.96 -0.05 -29.48
C LYS A 55 -2.71 -0.92 -28.27
N VAL A 56 -1.55 -0.71 -27.64
CA VAL A 56 -1.16 -1.35 -26.38
C VAL A 56 -0.93 -0.25 -25.36
N THR A 57 -1.61 -0.36 -24.22
CA THR A 57 -1.35 0.47 -23.04
C THR A 57 -0.43 -0.30 -22.09
N ILE A 58 0.65 0.35 -21.68
CA ILE A 58 1.67 -0.12 -20.75
C ILE A 58 1.48 0.62 -19.44
N CYS A 59 0.99 -0.08 -18.42
CA CYS A 59 0.67 0.45 -17.09
C CYS A 59 1.73 -0.01 -16.08
N PRO A 60 2.59 0.90 -15.57
CA PRO A 60 3.57 0.53 -14.56
C PRO A 60 2.92 0.25 -13.20
N TYR A 61 3.50 -0.69 -12.46
CA TYR A 61 3.18 -1.08 -11.10
C TYR A 61 4.49 -1.32 -10.34
N PHE A 62 4.51 -0.96 -9.06
CA PHE A 62 5.73 -1.04 -8.23
C PHE A 62 5.47 -1.94 -7.03
N PRO A 63 5.85 -3.23 -7.05
CA PRO A 63 5.53 -4.16 -5.97
C PRO A 63 6.04 -3.72 -4.59
N CYS A 64 7.14 -2.95 -4.53
CA CYS A 64 7.74 -2.49 -3.28
C CYS A 64 6.87 -1.53 -2.45
N GLN A 65 5.80 -0.98 -3.03
CA GLN A 65 4.91 -0.04 -2.35
C GLN A 65 3.65 -0.70 -1.77
N GLN A 66 3.57 -2.04 -1.79
CA GLN A 66 2.52 -2.77 -1.10
C GLN A 66 2.49 -2.37 0.38
N GLY A 67 1.31 -1.96 0.87
CA GLY A 67 1.15 -1.40 2.23
C GLY A 67 1.05 0.13 2.29
N LEU A 68 1.28 0.84 1.19
CA LEU A 68 0.97 2.27 1.06
C LEU A 68 -0.47 2.49 0.55
N ASN A 69 -1.10 3.58 0.98
CA ASN A 69 -2.39 4.00 0.42
C ASN A 69 -2.22 4.59 -0.99
N HIS A 70 -3.29 4.68 -1.79
CA HIS A 70 -3.18 5.13 -3.19
C HIS A 70 -2.71 6.59 -3.37
N TYR A 71 -2.75 7.41 -2.31
CA TYR A 71 -2.22 8.77 -2.33
C TYR A 71 -0.70 8.82 -2.12
N GLU A 72 -0.15 7.83 -1.41
CA GLU A 72 1.28 7.71 -1.10
C GLU A 72 2.07 6.91 -2.13
N GLN A 73 1.37 6.13 -2.96
CA GLN A 73 1.97 5.31 -4.01
C GLN A 73 2.63 6.18 -5.09
N ILE A 74 3.71 5.64 -5.66
CA ILE A 74 4.43 6.21 -6.79
C ILE A 74 3.46 6.32 -7.97
N LYS A 75 3.36 7.53 -8.53
CA LYS A 75 2.55 7.81 -9.72
C LYS A 75 3.46 7.97 -10.93
N VAL A 76 3.23 7.12 -11.94
CA VAL A 76 3.85 7.21 -13.25
C VAL A 76 2.75 7.00 -14.30
N ASP A 77 2.72 7.88 -15.29
CA ASP A 77 1.71 7.82 -16.34
C ASP A 77 1.88 6.56 -17.21
N SER A 78 0.75 5.98 -17.59
CA SER A 78 0.74 4.87 -18.53
C SER A 78 1.11 5.35 -19.94
N ILE A 79 1.80 4.50 -20.70
CA ILE A 79 2.17 4.79 -22.09
C ILE A 79 1.22 4.03 -23.01
N THR A 80 0.65 4.68 -24.02
CA THR A 80 -0.09 3.98 -25.08
C THR A 80 0.67 4.10 -26.39
N VAL A 81 0.93 2.97 -27.04
CA VAL A 81 1.63 2.88 -28.33
C VAL A 81 0.79 2.09 -29.33
N THR A 82 1.03 2.31 -30.63
CA THR A 82 0.52 1.40 -31.66
C THR A 82 1.38 0.15 -31.70
N GLY A 83 0.75 -1.01 -31.88
CA GLY A 83 1.39 -2.33 -31.81
C GLY A 83 2.29 -2.68 -33.00
N ASP A 84 2.18 -1.94 -34.11
CA ASP A 84 3.07 -2.05 -35.29
C ASP A 84 4.33 -1.17 -35.17
N ARG A 85 4.48 -0.41 -34.09
CA ARG A 85 5.64 0.42 -33.85
C ARG A 85 6.88 -0.43 -33.56
N ASP A 86 8.03 0.02 -34.06
CA ASP A 86 9.32 -0.59 -33.77
C ASP A 86 9.54 -0.78 -32.26
N ILE A 87 9.86 -2.02 -31.86
CA ILE A 87 9.98 -2.43 -30.46
C ILE A 87 11.13 -1.71 -29.76
N ALA A 88 12.22 -1.39 -30.48
CA ALA A 88 13.33 -0.66 -29.92
C ALA A 88 12.95 0.80 -29.60
N ALA A 89 12.18 1.45 -30.48
CA ALA A 89 11.61 2.76 -30.21
C ALA A 89 10.63 2.75 -29.02
N VAL A 90 9.79 1.72 -28.89
CA VAL A 90 8.90 1.55 -27.72
C VAL A 90 9.72 1.37 -26.44
N ALA A 91 10.73 0.50 -26.45
CA ALA A 91 11.59 0.27 -25.29
C ALA A 91 12.32 1.54 -24.84
N LYS A 92 12.81 2.35 -25.79
CA LYS A 92 13.43 3.66 -25.50
C LYS A 92 12.44 4.61 -24.81
N ASP A 93 11.19 4.64 -25.26
CA ASP A 93 10.15 5.45 -24.63
C ASP A 93 9.78 4.96 -23.22
N VAL A 94 9.65 3.64 -23.03
CA VAL A 94 9.42 3.02 -21.72
C VAL A 94 10.56 3.37 -20.77
N LYS A 95 11.81 3.19 -21.22
CA LYS A 95 12.99 3.53 -20.42
C LYS A 95 12.95 4.99 -19.99
N ARG A 96 12.83 5.93 -20.94
CA ARG A 96 12.83 7.36 -20.65
C ARG A 96 11.71 7.82 -19.71
N ARG A 97 10.50 7.26 -19.86
CA ARG A 97 9.30 7.76 -19.16
C ARG A 97 8.99 7.04 -17.85
N ILE A 98 9.36 5.75 -17.75
CA ILE A 98 9.01 4.89 -16.62
C ILE A 98 10.25 4.53 -15.79
N LEU A 99 11.36 4.18 -16.43
CA LEU A 99 12.51 3.58 -15.74
C LEU A 99 13.58 4.62 -15.36
N ASP A 100 13.86 5.58 -16.24
CA ASP A 100 14.89 6.58 -16.02
C ASP A 100 14.48 7.48 -14.84
N GLY A 101 15.30 7.47 -13.78
CA GLY A 101 15.05 8.25 -12.57
C GLY A 101 13.97 7.69 -11.63
N ILE A 102 13.52 6.44 -11.83
CA ILE A 102 12.54 5.81 -10.91
C ILE A 102 13.18 5.32 -9.61
N GLU A 103 14.47 4.97 -9.63
CA GLU A 103 15.18 4.37 -8.51
C GLU A 103 15.04 5.16 -7.19
N PRO A 104 15.23 6.50 -7.16
CA PRO A 104 15.07 7.25 -5.91
C PRO A 104 13.64 7.18 -5.35
N LYS A 105 12.63 7.09 -6.22
CA LYS A 105 11.22 6.95 -5.79
C LYS A 105 10.94 5.56 -5.24
N LEU A 106 11.57 4.52 -5.80
CA LEU A 106 11.48 3.15 -5.28
C LEU A 106 12.11 3.06 -3.89
N GLU A 107 13.29 3.65 -3.70
CA GLU A 107 13.96 3.69 -2.39
C GLU A 107 13.15 4.44 -1.34
N GLU A 108 12.57 5.59 -1.71
CA GLU A 108 11.67 6.33 -0.82
C GLU A 108 10.43 5.50 -0.45
N ALA A 109 9.83 4.80 -1.42
CA ALA A 109 8.68 3.93 -1.15
C ALA A 109 9.04 2.77 -0.22
N ARG A 110 10.19 2.12 -0.43
CA ARG A 110 10.69 1.06 0.47
C ARG A 110 10.88 1.58 1.89
N ALA A 111 11.49 2.75 2.06
CA ALA A 111 11.69 3.36 3.37
C ALA A 111 10.35 3.67 4.07
N ARG A 112 9.37 4.19 3.34
CA ARG A 112 8.02 4.46 3.87
C ARG A 112 7.30 3.18 4.28
N VAL A 113 7.38 2.12 3.48
CA VAL A 113 6.79 0.81 3.82
C VAL A 113 7.46 0.23 5.08
N ALA A 114 8.80 0.23 5.14
CA ALA A 114 9.54 -0.23 6.32
C ALA A 114 9.18 0.56 7.59
N ALA A 115 9.02 1.88 7.48
CA ALA A 115 8.58 2.72 8.59
C ALA A 115 7.16 2.33 9.05
N ARG A 116 6.23 2.05 8.13
CA ARG A 116 4.89 1.59 8.47
C ARG A 116 4.87 0.24 9.15
N GLU A 117 5.66 -0.73 8.68
CA GLU A 117 5.73 -2.06 9.31
C GLU A 117 6.28 -1.98 10.74
N THR A 118 7.28 -1.11 10.97
CA THR A 118 7.77 -0.81 12.32
C THR A 118 6.65 -0.24 13.22
N LEU A 119 5.88 0.73 12.70
CA LEU A 119 4.77 1.31 13.44
C LEU A 119 3.70 0.27 13.77
N LYS A 120 3.29 -0.56 12.80
CA LYS A 120 2.31 -1.64 13.02
C LYS A 120 2.75 -2.61 14.11
N SER A 121 4.02 -3.00 14.08
CA SER A 121 4.60 -3.90 15.08
C SER A 121 4.55 -3.25 16.47
N SER A 122 4.96 -1.98 16.60
CA SER A 122 4.93 -1.28 17.90
C SER A 122 3.52 -1.08 18.46
N VAL A 123 2.52 -0.82 17.60
CA VAL A 123 1.11 -0.73 18.00
C VAL A 123 0.59 -2.07 18.50
N ALA A 124 0.92 -3.16 17.81
CA ALA A 124 0.52 -4.50 18.21
C ALA A 124 1.14 -4.92 19.55
N GLU A 125 2.44 -4.67 19.74
CA GLU A 125 3.13 -4.93 21.01
C GLU A 125 2.51 -4.15 22.17
N ARG A 126 2.23 -2.86 21.97
CA ARG A 126 1.62 -2.00 23.00
C ARG A 126 0.18 -2.42 23.32
N ALA A 127 -0.60 -2.77 22.30
CA ALA A 127 -1.94 -3.31 22.47
C ALA A 127 -1.93 -4.58 23.33
N ALA A 128 -1.02 -5.52 23.03
CA ALA A 128 -0.86 -6.75 23.81
C ALA A 128 -0.41 -6.47 25.25
N ASP A 129 0.53 -5.55 25.45
CA ASP A 129 0.96 -5.13 26.80
C ASP A 129 -0.20 -4.56 27.62
N TRP A 130 -1.01 -3.67 27.02
CA TRP A 130 -2.15 -3.05 27.69
C TRP A 130 -3.21 -4.08 28.07
N GLN A 131 -3.56 -5.02 27.18
CA GLN A 131 -4.51 -6.08 27.50
C GLN A 131 -4.01 -6.99 28.63
N ARG A 132 -2.70 -7.25 28.69
CA ARG A 132 -2.07 -8.03 29.77
C ARG A 132 -2.10 -7.28 31.11
N ARG A 133 -1.78 -5.99 31.11
CA ARG A 133 -1.69 -5.16 32.33
C ARG A 133 -3.05 -4.73 32.86
N PHE A 134 -4.05 -4.61 31.98
CA PHE A 134 -5.39 -4.14 32.32
C PHE A 134 -6.44 -5.19 31.93
N PRO A 135 -6.64 -6.25 32.75
CA PRO A 135 -7.63 -7.28 32.46
C PRO A 135 -9.03 -6.70 32.23
N GLY A 136 -9.66 -7.05 31.11
CA GLY A 136 -10.96 -6.54 30.70
C GLY A 136 -10.92 -5.33 29.76
N LEU A 137 -9.75 -4.72 29.54
CA LEU A 137 -9.54 -3.76 28.46
C LEU A 137 -9.57 -4.48 27.11
N GLN A 138 -10.38 -3.98 26.20
CA GLN A 138 -10.43 -4.41 24.81
C GLN A 138 -9.63 -3.44 23.97
N VAL A 139 -8.69 -3.95 23.19
CA VAL A 139 -7.89 -3.17 22.25
C VAL A 139 -8.05 -3.79 20.88
N LYS A 140 -8.56 -3.02 19.92
CA LYS A 140 -8.79 -3.47 18.55
C LYS A 140 -7.90 -2.67 17.62
N ILE A 141 -6.90 -3.33 17.05
CA ILE A 141 -5.99 -2.71 16.08
C ILE A 141 -6.79 -2.32 14.82
N SER A 142 -6.53 -1.12 14.31
CA SER A 142 -7.16 -0.61 13.09
C SER A 142 -6.79 -1.47 11.87
N SER A 143 -7.58 -1.40 10.80
CA SER A 143 -7.33 -2.20 9.59
C SER A 143 -6.00 -1.87 8.91
N ASP A 144 -5.51 -0.63 9.03
CA ASP A 144 -4.21 -0.21 8.52
C ASP A 144 -3.06 -0.52 9.50
N GLY A 145 -3.37 -1.01 10.70
CA GLY A 145 -2.43 -1.39 11.75
C GLY A 145 -1.70 -0.23 12.42
N THR A 146 -2.00 1.03 12.09
CA THR A 146 -1.23 2.18 12.60
C THR A 146 -1.83 2.80 13.86
N GLY A 147 -2.93 2.26 14.36
CA GLY A 147 -3.54 2.66 15.63
C GLY A 147 -4.39 1.54 16.20
N ALA A 148 -5.04 1.82 17.32
CA ALA A 148 -6.00 0.90 17.91
C ALA A 148 -7.14 1.63 18.60
N ASP A 149 -8.34 1.09 18.50
CA ASP A 149 -9.47 1.49 19.33
C ASP A 149 -9.35 0.82 20.70
N VAL A 150 -9.67 1.58 21.75
CA VAL A 150 -9.53 1.17 23.14
C VAL A 150 -10.89 1.27 23.80
N TYR A 151 -11.32 0.18 24.42
CA TYR A 151 -12.64 0.07 25.00
C TYR A 151 -12.62 -0.68 26.34
N TYR A 152 -13.32 -0.14 27.31
CA TYR A 152 -13.58 -0.81 28.58
C TYR A 152 -15.02 -0.54 29.00
N ASN A 153 -15.75 -1.57 29.40
CA ASN A 153 -17.12 -1.44 29.90
C ASN A 153 -17.44 -2.56 30.89
N ARG A 154 -17.18 -2.32 32.18
CA ARG A 154 -17.45 -3.26 33.26
C ARG A 154 -17.68 -2.52 34.58
N ALA A 155 -18.57 -3.05 35.42
CA ALA A 155 -18.78 -2.62 36.81
C ALA A 155 -18.99 -1.10 36.97
N GLY A 156 -19.89 -0.51 36.17
CA GLY A 156 -20.20 0.93 36.27
C GLY A 156 -19.09 1.85 35.76
N ARG A 157 -18.10 1.30 35.04
CA ARG A 157 -16.99 2.05 34.47
C ARG A 157 -16.94 1.82 32.98
N TYR A 158 -16.87 2.93 32.26
CA TYR A 158 -16.83 2.96 30.81
C TYR A 158 -15.67 3.84 30.34
N LEU A 159 -14.92 3.35 29.37
CA LEU A 159 -13.90 4.10 28.65
C LEU A 159 -13.96 3.74 27.17
N ASN A 160 -13.89 4.77 26.34
CA ASN A 160 -13.70 4.64 24.90
C ASN A 160 -12.70 5.69 24.44
N GLY A 161 -11.76 5.25 23.61
CA GLY A 161 -10.77 6.10 22.99
C GLY A 161 -10.01 5.39 21.89
N SER A 162 -8.91 6.01 21.48
CA SER A 162 -8.00 5.48 20.48
C SER A 162 -6.56 5.70 20.91
N MET A 163 -5.72 4.70 20.66
CA MET A 163 -4.27 4.78 20.72
C MET A 163 -3.73 5.10 19.34
N THR A 164 -2.97 6.18 19.22
CA THR A 164 -2.25 6.56 17.99
C THR A 164 -0.92 5.82 17.88
N ARG A 165 -0.29 5.89 16.71
CA ARG A 165 0.97 5.22 16.37
C ARG A 165 2.15 5.50 17.31
N ASP A 166 2.18 6.69 17.91
CA ASP A 166 3.19 7.13 18.89
C ASP A 166 2.90 6.64 20.32
N GLY A 167 1.77 5.96 20.52
CA GLY A 167 1.31 5.48 21.83
C GLY A 167 0.49 6.50 22.60
N THR A 168 0.17 7.66 22.02
CA THR A 168 -0.73 8.62 22.65
C THR A 168 -2.13 8.02 22.78
N LEU A 169 -2.68 8.04 24.00
CA LEU A 169 -4.05 7.62 24.28
C LEU A 169 -4.97 8.84 24.24
N SER A 170 -5.89 8.88 23.28
CA SER A 170 -6.95 9.88 23.21
C SER A 170 -8.26 9.29 23.70
N LEU A 171 -8.81 9.82 24.79
CA LEU A 171 -10.09 9.37 25.35
C LEU A 171 -11.22 10.26 24.85
N GLN A 172 -12.24 9.65 24.25
CA GLN A 172 -13.42 10.36 23.75
C GLN A 172 -14.53 10.39 24.79
N ARG A 173 -14.69 9.30 25.55
CA ARG A 173 -15.75 9.14 26.54
C ARG A 173 -15.21 8.36 27.72
N VAL A 174 -15.39 8.93 28.91
CA VAL A 174 -15.11 8.27 30.19
C VAL A 174 -16.32 8.47 31.09
N SER A 175 -16.80 7.40 31.70
CA SER A 175 -17.86 7.44 32.71
C SER A 175 -17.45 6.53 33.86
N LEU A 176 -17.55 7.06 35.07
CA LEU A 176 -17.16 6.40 36.31
C LEU A 176 -18.28 6.56 37.32
N ASP A 177 -18.68 5.47 37.94
CA ASP A 177 -19.62 5.51 39.04
C ASP A 177 -18.92 5.88 40.35
N GLY A 178 -19.50 6.86 41.05
CA GLY A 178 -19.09 7.30 42.39
C GLY A 178 -18.10 8.49 42.41
N PRO A 179 -18.21 9.36 43.43
CA PRO A 179 -17.33 10.54 43.58
C PRO A 179 -15.85 10.15 43.77
N GLU A 180 -15.58 9.12 44.57
CA GLU A 180 -14.22 8.63 44.88
C GLU A 180 -13.45 8.22 43.61
N THR A 181 -14.09 7.50 42.69
CA THR A 181 -13.47 7.05 41.44
C THR A 181 -13.16 8.23 40.51
N SER A 182 -14.04 9.24 40.50
CA SER A 182 -13.88 10.45 39.69
C SER A 182 -12.75 11.32 40.22
N GLU A 183 -12.67 11.51 41.54
CA GLU A 183 -11.57 12.21 42.20
C GLU A 183 -10.22 11.52 41.96
N ALA A 184 -10.17 10.20 42.05
CA ALA A 184 -8.96 9.42 41.75
C ALA A 184 -8.49 9.61 40.30
N LEU A 185 -9.39 9.65 39.33
CA LEU A 185 -9.03 9.93 37.93
C LEU A 185 -8.47 11.35 37.77
N LEU A 186 -9.12 12.36 38.36
CA LEU A 186 -8.67 13.76 38.27
C LEU A 186 -7.30 13.95 38.94
N ALA A 187 -7.08 13.31 40.10
CA ALA A 187 -5.78 13.29 40.75
C ALA A 187 -4.70 12.69 39.85
N LEU A 188 -4.99 11.55 39.19
CA LEU A 188 -4.05 10.92 38.26
C LEU A 188 -3.71 11.81 37.06
N LEU A 189 -4.70 12.51 36.49
CA LEU A 189 -4.49 13.42 35.36
C LEU A 189 -3.71 14.69 35.73
N THR A 190 -3.81 15.15 36.98
CA THR A 190 -3.13 16.36 37.46
C THR A 190 -1.77 16.09 38.09
N ALA A 191 -1.50 14.85 38.51
CA ALA A 191 -0.21 14.43 39.07
C ALA A 191 0.80 13.97 38.00
N ALA A 192 0.37 13.77 36.76
CA ALA A 192 1.26 13.31 35.69
C ALA A 192 2.35 14.37 35.37
N PRO A 193 3.64 14.00 35.36
CA PRO A 193 4.70 14.92 34.94
C PRO A 193 4.49 15.33 33.48
N ARG A 194 4.75 16.61 33.19
CA ARG A 194 4.72 17.17 31.83
C ARG A 194 5.84 16.60 30.98
#